data_AF-A0A151EXA1-F1
#
_entry.id   AF-A0A151EXA1-F1
#
_cell.length_a   1.000
_cell.length_b   1.000
_cell.length_c   1.000
_cell.angle_alpha   90.00
_cell.angle_beta   90.00
_cell.angle_gamma   90.00
#
_symmetry.space_group_name_H-M   'P 1'
#
loop_
_entity.id
_entity.type
_entity.pdbx_description
1 polymer ?
#
loop_
_entity_poly.entity_id
_entity_poly.type
_entity_poly.pdbx_seq_one_letter_code
_entity_poly.pdbx_strand_id
1 'polypeptide(L)'
;MEDDLVIADLTEKNPNVFYELAIRHAVRKPVVQIIKHDEKIPFDVVTQRTIHYDTDLKSGTKCIGDLVDQIYAVEENPEAVDSPVSTTIDLRAF
;
A
#
# COMPACT_ATOMS: atom_id res chain seq x y z
N MET A 1 -5.75 -1.25 13.54
CA MET A 1 -4.47 -1.92 13.86
C MET A 1 -4.64 -3.40 14.18
N GLU A 2 -5.84 -3.85 14.52
CA GLU A 2 -6.09 -5.25 14.87
C GLU A 2 -6.22 -6.12 13.62
N ASP A 3 -6.69 -5.54 12.51
CA ASP A 3 -6.90 -6.25 11.23
C ASP A 3 -5.62 -6.81 10.63
N ASP A 4 -5.74 -8.02 10.09
CA ASP A 4 -4.65 -8.77 9.46
C ASP A 4 -4.14 -8.06 8.20
N LEU A 5 -5.04 -7.52 7.37
CA LEU A 5 -4.73 -6.79 6.14
C LEU A 5 -5.64 -5.56 5.99
N VAL A 6 -5.11 -4.47 5.45
CA VAL A 6 -5.86 -3.25 5.13
C VAL A 6 -5.57 -2.82 3.71
N ILE A 7 -6.60 -2.30 3.03
CA ILE A 7 -6.47 -1.57 1.78
C ILE A 7 -6.51 -0.07 2.11
N ALA A 8 -5.45 0.64 1.78
CA ALA A 8 -5.31 2.08 2.01
C ALA A 8 -5.58 2.85 0.71
N ASP A 9 -6.64 3.65 0.68
CA ASP A 9 -6.97 4.51 -0.45
C ASP A 9 -6.30 5.89 -0.30
N LEU A 10 -5.35 6.17 -1.19
CA LEU A 10 -4.54 7.39 -1.18
C LEU A 10 -5.15 8.53 -2.01
N THR A 11 -6.32 8.30 -2.61
CA THR A 11 -7.07 9.29 -3.40
C THR A 11 -7.38 10.54 -2.56
N GLU A 12 -7.37 11.71 -3.19
CA GLU A 12 -7.52 13.03 -2.54
C GLU A 12 -6.44 13.38 -1.50
N LYS A 13 -5.47 12.50 -1.26
CA LYS A 13 -4.34 12.69 -0.33
C LYS A 13 -4.79 13.05 1.08
N ASN A 14 -5.80 12.35 1.61
CA ASN A 14 -6.32 12.57 2.96
C ASN A 14 -5.24 12.33 4.04
N PRO A 15 -4.82 13.36 4.81
CA PRO A 15 -3.76 13.25 5.82
C PRO A 15 -4.01 12.19 6.89
N ASN A 16 -5.27 11.91 7.23
CA ASN A 16 -5.62 10.89 8.22
C ASN A 16 -5.24 9.48 7.73
N VAL A 17 -5.43 9.21 6.43
CA VAL A 17 -5.02 7.92 5.83
C VAL A 17 -3.51 7.76 5.86
N PHE A 18 -2.74 8.83 5.59
CA PHE A 18 -1.27 8.76 5.71
C PHE A 18 -0.81 8.52 7.15
N TYR A 19 -1.50 9.10 8.12
CA TYR A 19 -1.19 8.86 9.53
C TYR A 19 -1.41 7.39 9.93
N GLU A 20 -2.56 6.83 9.54
CA GLU A 20 -2.86 5.41 9.78
C GLU A 20 -1.90 4.49 9.03
N LEU A 21 -1.57 4.82 7.77
CA LEU A 21 -0.60 4.11 6.96
C LEU A 21 0.80 4.11 7.60
N ALA A 22 1.25 5.25 8.11
CA ALA A 22 2.53 5.38 8.80
C ALA A 22 2.59 4.52 10.07
N ILE A 23 1.52 4.51 10.88
CA ILE A 23 1.43 3.64 12.06
C ILE A 23 1.43 2.17 11.65
N ARG A 24 0.70 1.81 10.58
CA ARG A 24 0.64 0.44 10.07
C ARG A 24 2.00 -0.05 9.56
N HIS A 25 2.76 0.81 8.88
CA HIS A 25 4.15 0.54 8.51
C HIS A 25 5.05 0.37 9.72
N ALA A 26 4.91 1.22 10.74
CA ALA A 26 5.73 1.13 11.95
C ALA A 26 5.55 -0.20 12.70
N VAL A 27 4.34 -0.77 12.70
CA VAL A 27 4.09 -2.11 13.29
C VAL A 27 4.29 -3.27 12.31
N ARG A 28 4.76 -2.99 11.09
CA ARG A 28 5.01 -3.99 10.04
C ARG A 28 3.81 -4.88 9.71
N LYS A 29 2.60 -4.30 9.66
CA LYS A 29 1.40 -5.04 9.28
C LYS A 29 1.11 -4.95 7.77
N PRO A 30 0.64 -6.04 7.14
CA PRO A 30 0.22 -6.10 5.73
C PRO A 30 -0.65 -4.94 5.28
N VAL A 31 -0.29 -4.26 4.19
CA VAL A 31 -1.11 -3.19 3.61
C VAL A 31 -0.99 -3.16 2.09
N VAL A 32 -2.11 -2.93 1.41
CA VAL A 32 -2.19 -2.72 -0.04
C VAL A 32 -2.63 -1.30 -0.30
N GLN A 33 -1.90 -0.56 -1.13
CA GLN A 33 -2.21 0.83 -1.45
C GLN A 33 -2.98 0.90 -2.76
N ILE A 34 -4.03 1.70 -2.80
CA ILE A 34 -4.76 2.04 -4.03
C ILE A 34 -4.79 3.56 -4.21
N ILE A 35 -4.85 4.01 -5.46
CA ILE A 35 -5.02 5.43 -5.79
C ILE A 35 -5.77 5.57 -7.10
N LYS A 36 -6.59 6.62 -7.22
CA LYS A 36 -7.27 6.90 -8.49
C LYS A 36 -6.27 7.17 -9.62
N HIS A 37 -6.56 6.69 -10.83
CA HIS A 37 -5.64 6.68 -11.97
C HIS A 37 -5.13 8.07 -12.39
N ASP A 38 -5.92 9.12 -12.19
CA ASP A 38 -5.62 10.51 -12.54
C ASP A 38 -4.80 11.24 -11.47
N GLU A 39 -4.55 10.58 -10.33
CA GLU A 39 -3.77 11.12 -9.23
C GLU A 39 -2.33 10.58 -9.18
N LYS A 40 -1.44 11.44 -8.70
CA LYS A 40 -0.02 11.11 -8.53
C LYS A 40 0.22 10.56 -7.13
N ILE A 41 0.94 9.44 -7.07
CA ILE A 41 1.42 8.86 -5.81
C ILE A 41 2.30 9.88 -5.08
N PRO A 42 2.03 10.18 -3.80
CA PRO A 42 2.86 11.08 -3.00
C PRO A 42 4.29 10.57 -2.85
N PHE A 43 5.26 11.49 -2.81
CA PHE A 43 6.68 11.14 -2.79
C PHE A 43 7.09 10.29 -1.58
N ASP A 44 6.40 10.42 -0.44
CA ASP A 44 6.68 9.67 0.79
C ASP A 44 6.41 8.15 0.65
N VAL A 45 5.53 7.76 -0.28
CA VAL A 45 5.08 6.36 -0.46
C VAL A 45 5.32 5.84 -1.88
N VAL A 46 5.97 6.63 -2.74
CA VAL A 46 6.19 6.31 -4.17
C VAL A 46 7.03 5.05 -4.40
N THR A 47 7.83 4.64 -3.42
CA THR A 47 8.64 3.42 -3.49
C THR A 47 7.83 2.16 -3.26
N GLN A 48 6.58 2.27 -2.80
CA GLN A 48 5.71 1.14 -2.49
C GLN A 48 4.78 0.83 -3.67
N ARG A 49 4.47 -0.45 -3.84
CA ARG A 49 3.52 -0.89 -4.87
C ARG A 49 2.13 -0.33 -4.56
N THR A 50 1.68 0.58 -5.42
CA THR A 50 0.35 1.18 -5.40
C THR A 50 -0.43 0.76 -6.63
N ILE A 51 -1.67 0.31 -6.45
CA ILE A 51 -2.57 -0.08 -7.54
C ILE A 51 -3.36 1.15 -7.98
N HIS A 52 -3.30 1.48 -9.27
CA HIS A 52 -4.15 2.52 -9.83
C HIS A 52 -5.54 1.96 -10.14
N TYR A 53 -6.59 2.62 -9.67
CA TYR A 53 -7.97 2.26 -9.97
C TYR A 53 -8.69 3.33 -10.81
N ASP A 54 -9.70 2.89 -11.54
CA ASP A 54 -10.68 3.76 -12.20
C ASP A 54 -12.06 3.11 -12.12
N THR A 55 -13.10 3.89 -12.39
CA THR A 55 -14.51 3.53 -12.26
C THR A 55 -15.12 2.91 -13.52
N ASP A 56 -14.39 2.90 -14.64
CA ASP A 56 -14.84 2.20 -15.84
C ASP A 56 -14.72 0.67 -15.66
N LEU A 57 -15.58 -0.06 -16.38
CA LEU A 57 -15.69 -1.52 -16.22
C LEU A 57 -14.37 -2.26 -16.46
N LYS A 58 -13.58 -1.83 -17.45
CA LYS A 58 -12.33 -2.50 -17.84
C LYS A 58 -11.27 -2.30 -16.76
N SER A 59 -11.12 -1.07 -16.29
CA SER A 59 -10.16 -0.74 -15.23
C SER A 59 -10.57 -1.34 -13.89
N GLY A 60 -11.86 -1.43 -13.60
CA GLY A 60 -12.37 -2.10 -12.39
C GLY A 60 -11.98 -3.59 -12.35
N THR A 61 -12.18 -4.33 -13.44
CA THR A 61 -11.75 -5.75 -13.50
C THR A 61 -10.24 -5.90 -13.33
N LYS A 62 -9.45 -5.02 -13.96
CA LYS A 62 -8.00 -5.04 -13.80
C LYS A 62 -7.59 -4.76 -12.34
N CYS A 63 -8.16 -3.73 -11.72
CA CYS A 63 -7.89 -3.36 -10.33
C CYS A 63 -8.18 -4.52 -9.37
N ILE A 64 -9.28 -5.24 -9.58
CA ILE A 64 -9.60 -6.45 -8.79
C ILE A 64 -8.52 -7.52 -8.97
N GLY A 65 -8.06 -7.79 -10.19
CA GLY A 65 -6.96 -8.73 -10.44
C GLY A 65 -5.67 -8.32 -9.73
N ASP A 66 -5.28 -7.05 -9.88
CA ASP A 66 -4.08 -6.50 -9.25
C ASP A 66 -4.16 -6.56 -7.71
N LEU A 67 -5.35 -6.32 -7.14
CA LEU A 67 -5.62 -6.43 -5.70
C LEU A 67 -5.46 -7.86 -5.21
N VAL A 68 -6.07 -8.82 -5.91
CA VAL A 68 -5.99 -10.24 -5.57
C VAL A 68 -4.53 -10.72 -5.60
N ASP A 69 -3.80 -10.40 -6.66
CA ASP A 69 -2.39 -10.76 -6.80
C ASP A 69 -1.53 -10.17 -5.67
N GLN A 70 -1.78 -8.90 -5.31
CA GLN A 70 -1.02 -8.24 -4.26
C GLN A 70 -1.39 -8.76 -2.86
N ILE A 71 -2.67 -9.08 -2.60
CA ILE A 71 -3.09 -9.69 -1.34
C ILE A 71 -2.41 -11.05 -1.16
N TYR A 72 -2.43 -11.92 -2.18
CA TYR A 72 -1.76 -13.21 -2.10
C TYR A 72 -0.25 -13.07 -1.88
N ALA A 73 0.41 -12.15 -2.60
CA ALA A 73 1.84 -11.92 -2.40
C ALA A 73 2.17 -11.47 -0.96
N VAL A 74 1.30 -10.66 -0.36
CA VAL A 74 1.47 -10.17 1.01
C VAL A 74 1.15 -11.25 2.05
N GLU A 75 0.17 -12.12 1.79
CA GLU A 75 -0.15 -13.26 2.65
C GLU A 75 0.93 -14.35 2.61
N GLU A 76 1.52 -14.63 1.44
CA GLU A 76 2.61 -15.60 1.28
C GLU A 76 3.90 -15.15 1.96
N ASN A 77 4.17 -13.85 1.99
CA ASN A 77 5.35 -13.29 2.64
C ASN A 77 5.06 -11.95 3.34
N PRO A 78 4.49 -11.97 4.56
CA PRO A 78 4.12 -10.76 5.30
C PRO A 78 5.32 -9.87 5.65
N GLU A 79 6.53 -10.44 5.73
CA GLU A 79 7.76 -9.71 6.04
C GLU A 79 8.39 -9.03 4.82
N ALA A 80 8.03 -9.44 3.60
CA ALA A 80 8.48 -8.81 2.36
C ALA A 80 7.68 -7.55 1.99
N VAL A 81 6.78 -7.08 2.87
CA VAL A 81 6.07 -5.82 2.68
C VAL A 81 7.06 -4.67 2.84
N ASP A 82 7.63 -4.25 1.72
CA ASP A 82 8.52 -3.10 1.65
C ASP A 82 7.81 -1.84 2.16
N SER A 83 8.42 -1.19 3.14
CA SER A 83 7.97 0.09 3.67
C SER A 83 9.16 1.05 3.78
N PRO A 84 8.95 2.37 3.56
CA PRO A 84 10.02 3.36 3.71
C PRO A 84 10.73 3.30 5.07
N VAL A 85 10.01 2.84 6.10
CA VAL A 85 10.51 2.69 7.47
C VAL A 85 11.34 1.41 7.63
N SER A 86 10.90 0.27 7.07
CA SER A 86 11.64 -1.00 7.16
C SER A 86 12.96 -0.94 6.40
N THR A 87 12.97 -0.41 5.17
CA THR A 87 14.20 -0.28 4.36
C THR A 87 15.25 0.61 5.05
N THR A 88 14.82 1.60 5.84
CA THR A 88 15.72 2.52 6.55
C THR A 88 16.31 1.92 7.84
N ILE A 89 15.58 1.02 8.51
CA ILE A 89 16.08 0.36 9.74
C ILE A 89 17.18 -0.66 9.38
N ASP A 90 17.02 -1.40 8.28
CA ASP A 90 18.03 -2.37 7.85
C ASP A 90 19.34 -1.71 7.36
N LEU A 91 19.27 -0.50 6.81
CA LEU A 91 20.45 0.29 6.42
C LEU A 91 21.33 0.74 7.62
N ARG A 92 20.80 0.74 8.84
CA ARG A 92 21.55 1.11 10.06
C ARG A 92 22.14 -0.10 10.81
N ALA A 93 21.86 -1.32 10.35
CA ALA A 93 22.34 -2.55 10.98
C ALA A 93 23.69 -3.05 10.42
N PHE A 94 24.37 -2.24 9.58
CA PHE A 94 25.71 -2.51 9.04
C PHE A 94 26.72 -1.47 9.54
#